data_AF-A0A2V8S3K0-F1
#
_entry.id   AF-A0A2V8S3K0-F1
#
_cell.length_a   1.000
_cell.length_b   1.000
_cell.length_c   1.000
_cell.angle_alpha   90.00
_cell.angle_beta   90.00
_cell.angle_gamma   90.00
#
_symmetry.space_group_name_H-M   'P 1'
#
loop_
_entity.id
_entity.type
_entity.pdbx_description
1 polymer ?
#
loop_
_entity_poly.entity_id
_entity_poly.type
_entity_poly.pdbx_seq_one_letter_code
_entity_poly.pdbx_strand_id
1 'polypeptide(L)'
;MTLPTFTGTEVGYYFICPKKLWWFSHGVTMEQESDRVRLGRVVHEESYARRRKELNIDDRIVLDWREDGIIHEVKLTDSMETAHEMQLLYYLYYLKQKGVEGLRGQIDYPKLRETKLVELTPEKEQVIELALVEMRRIVSAAKAPEVEWMKICRSCSYAELCWG
;
A
#
# COMPACT_ATOMS: atom_id res chain seq x y z
N MET A 1 -21.84 0.83 8.10
CA MET A 1 -20.70 1.66 7.66
C MET A 1 -20.59 1.56 6.15
N THR A 2 -20.23 2.64 5.45
CA THR A 2 -19.98 2.60 3.99
C THR A 2 -18.62 1.99 3.72
N LEU A 3 -18.50 1.20 2.65
CA LEU A 3 -17.22 0.59 2.25
C LEU A 3 -16.14 1.68 2.01
N PRO A 4 -14.88 1.42 2.38
CA PRO A 4 -13.78 2.34 2.08
C PRO A 4 -13.62 2.59 0.58
N THR A 5 -13.24 3.81 0.20
CA THR A 5 -13.12 4.21 -1.21
C THR A 5 -11.68 4.24 -1.72
N PHE A 6 -10.68 4.06 -0.87
CA PHE A 6 -9.27 4.15 -1.27
C PHE A 6 -8.75 2.86 -1.85
N THR A 7 -7.69 2.96 -2.64
CA THR A 7 -6.94 1.82 -3.14
C THR A 7 -5.85 1.39 -2.16
N GLY A 8 -5.36 0.16 -2.29
CA GLY A 8 -4.16 -0.29 -1.56
C GLY A 8 -2.95 0.64 -1.74
N THR A 9 -2.77 1.14 -2.96
CA THR A 9 -1.69 2.06 -3.30
C THR A 9 -1.80 3.38 -2.55
N GLU A 10 -3.00 3.98 -2.50
CA GLU A 10 -3.23 5.22 -1.75
C GLU A 10 -2.95 5.04 -0.26
N VAL A 11 -3.40 3.94 0.33
CA VAL A 11 -3.12 3.61 1.73
C VAL A 11 -1.62 3.47 1.95
N GLY A 12 -0.92 2.71 1.10
CA GLY A 12 0.53 2.61 1.16
C GLY A 12 1.22 3.99 1.07
N TYR A 13 0.75 4.88 0.19
CA TYR A 13 1.31 6.22 0.07
C TYR A 13 1.06 7.09 1.29
N TYR A 14 -0.13 7.01 1.91
CA TYR A 14 -0.40 7.71 3.16
C TYR A 14 0.66 7.37 4.23
N PHE A 15 0.93 6.09 4.42
CA PHE A 15 1.89 5.61 5.41
C PHE A 15 3.36 5.83 5.02
N ILE A 16 3.65 6.21 3.77
CA ILE A 16 4.98 6.65 3.33
C ILE A 16 5.14 8.16 3.47
N CYS A 17 4.19 8.93 2.93
CA CYS A 17 4.19 10.38 2.90
C CYS A 17 2.79 10.94 2.54
N PRO A 18 2.15 11.74 3.39
CA PRO A 18 0.82 12.30 3.10
C PRO A 18 0.83 13.27 1.91
N LYS A 19 1.95 13.98 1.65
CA LYS A 19 2.10 14.83 0.46
C LYS A 19 2.12 14.00 -0.83
N LYS A 20 2.72 12.80 -0.78
CA LYS A 20 2.71 11.85 -1.91
C LYS A 20 1.31 11.33 -2.19
N LEU A 21 0.55 10.96 -1.15
CA LEU A 21 -0.87 10.60 -1.30
C LEU A 21 -1.64 11.70 -2.03
N TRP A 22 -1.46 12.96 -1.60
CA TRP A 22 -2.15 14.10 -2.21
C TRP A 22 -1.86 14.21 -3.70
N TRP A 23 -0.58 14.19 -4.10
CA TRP A 23 -0.18 14.26 -5.51
C TRP A 23 -0.80 13.14 -6.35
N PHE A 24 -0.68 11.90 -5.88
CA PHE A 24 -1.23 10.74 -6.58
C PHE A 24 -2.75 10.84 -6.75
N SER A 25 -3.46 11.24 -5.69
CA SER A 25 -4.93 11.37 -5.71
C SER A 25 -5.42 12.51 -6.63
N HIS A 26 -4.54 13.47 -6.93
CA HIS A 26 -4.79 14.56 -7.89
C HIS A 26 -4.26 14.24 -9.30
N GLY A 27 -3.93 12.98 -9.59
CA GLY A 27 -3.51 12.52 -10.91
C GLY A 27 -2.06 12.82 -11.26
N VAL A 28 -1.25 13.31 -10.31
CA VAL A 28 0.18 13.52 -10.53
C VAL A 28 0.92 12.23 -10.18
N THR A 29 1.37 11.50 -11.21
CA THR A 29 2.08 10.23 -11.06
C THR A 29 3.52 10.33 -11.54
N MET A 30 4.48 10.08 -10.65
CA MET A 30 5.93 10.14 -10.97
C MET A 30 6.60 8.75 -10.99
N GLU A 31 5.85 7.70 -10.64
CA GLU A 31 6.36 6.34 -10.47
C GLU A 31 6.99 5.76 -11.73
N GLN A 32 6.49 6.12 -12.91
CA GLN A 32 6.99 5.59 -14.18
C GLN A 32 8.41 6.09 -14.50
N GLU A 33 8.82 7.23 -13.94
CA GLU A 33 10.16 7.79 -14.11
C GLU A 33 11.18 7.17 -13.15
N SER A 34 10.73 6.33 -12.20
CA SER A 34 11.60 5.67 -11.24
C SER A 34 12.02 4.28 -11.71
N ASP A 35 13.29 4.14 -12.11
CA ASP A 35 13.88 2.84 -12.45
C ASP A 35 13.73 1.81 -11.33
N ARG A 36 13.77 2.26 -10.07
CA ARG A 36 13.55 1.40 -8.90
C ARG A 36 12.13 0.83 -8.86
N VAL A 37 11.12 1.65 -9.14
CA VAL A 37 9.72 1.21 -9.16
C VAL A 37 9.49 0.28 -10.34
N ARG A 38 10.03 0.61 -11.52
CA ARG A 38 9.98 -0.24 -12.71
C ARG A 38 10.62 -1.61 -12.47
N LEU A 39 11.81 -1.65 -11.87
CA LEU A 39 12.48 -2.90 -11.51
C LEU A 39 11.63 -3.75 -10.57
N GLY A 40 11.01 -3.12 -9.56
CA GLY A 40 10.10 -3.81 -8.64
C GLY A 40 8.94 -4.50 -9.37
N ARG A 41 8.33 -3.82 -10.35
CA ARG A 41 7.24 -4.39 -11.17
C ARG A 41 7.71 -5.56 -12.03
N VAL A 42 8.83 -5.40 -12.74
CA VAL A 42 9.38 -6.48 -13.59
C VAL A 42 9.71 -7.72 -12.77
N VAL A 43 10.37 -7.56 -11.62
CA VAL A 43 10.71 -8.70 -10.74
C VAL A 43 9.45 -9.39 -10.23
N HIS A 44 8.41 -8.63 -9.90
CA HIS A 44 7.13 -9.18 -9.46
C HIS A 44 6.43 -9.96 -10.60
N GLU A 45 6.31 -9.35 -11.78
CA GLU A 45 5.74 -9.99 -12.96
C GLU A 45 6.48 -11.29 -13.34
N GLU A 46 7.82 -11.27 -13.42
CA GLU A 46 8.61 -12.44 -13.84
C GLU A 46 8.62 -13.57 -12.80
N SER A 47 8.70 -13.23 -11.51
CA SER A 47 8.84 -14.21 -10.43
C SER A 47 7.54 -14.94 -10.14
N TYR A 48 6.39 -14.29 -10.35
CA TYR A 48 5.09 -14.81 -9.92
C TYR A 48 4.14 -15.18 -11.07
N ALA A 49 4.43 -14.79 -12.33
CA ALA A 49 3.61 -15.10 -13.51
C ALA A 49 3.30 -16.60 -13.75
N ARG A 50 4.11 -17.54 -13.21
CA ARG A 50 3.96 -18.97 -13.52
C ARG A 50 3.15 -19.78 -12.50
N ARG A 51 2.74 -19.22 -11.35
CA ARG A 51 2.07 -20.02 -10.30
C ARG A 51 0.90 -19.36 -9.58
N ARG A 52 0.74 -18.03 -9.62
CA ARG A 52 -0.22 -17.34 -8.75
C ARG A 52 -0.90 -16.21 -9.54
N LYS A 53 -2.24 -16.11 -9.47
CA LYS A 53 -3.03 -15.10 -10.18
C LYS A 53 -3.40 -13.98 -9.21
N GLU A 54 -3.10 -12.74 -9.59
CA GLU A 54 -3.59 -11.56 -8.90
C GLU A 54 -5.13 -11.55 -8.86
N LEU A 55 -5.68 -11.12 -7.73
CA LEU A 55 -7.11 -10.94 -7.53
C LEU A 55 -7.42 -9.46 -7.32
N ASN A 56 -8.00 -8.83 -8.34
CA ASN A 56 -8.57 -7.50 -8.22
C ASN A 56 -9.98 -7.60 -7.60
N ILE A 57 -10.22 -6.83 -6.55
CA ILE A 57 -11.49 -6.72 -5.85
C ILE A 57 -11.94 -5.26 -5.87
N ASP A 58 -13.06 -5.01 -6.55
CA ASP A 58 -13.76 -3.72 -6.68
C ASP A 58 -12.88 -2.57 -7.23
N ASP A 59 -11.78 -2.88 -7.92
CA ASP A 59 -10.75 -1.91 -8.32
C ASP A 59 -10.16 -1.12 -7.14
N ARG A 60 -10.25 -1.68 -5.92
CA ARG A 60 -9.72 -1.08 -4.69
C ARG A 60 -8.51 -1.82 -4.16
N ILE A 61 -8.59 -3.13 -4.08
CA ILE A 61 -7.48 -3.95 -3.59
C ILE A 61 -7.11 -4.96 -4.65
N VAL A 62 -5.80 -5.13 -4.84
CA VAL A 62 -5.23 -6.15 -5.71
C VAL A 62 -4.37 -7.02 -4.80
N LEU A 63 -4.77 -8.27 -4.63
CA LEU A 63 -4.05 -9.27 -3.85
C LEU A 63 -3.15 -10.05 -4.80
N ASP A 64 -1.91 -10.33 -4.42
CA ASP A 64 -1.05 -11.17 -5.26
C ASP A 64 -1.62 -12.59 -5.35
N TRP A 65 -1.96 -13.18 -4.20
CA TRP A 65 -2.75 -14.41 -4.13
C TRP A 65 -3.33 -14.67 -2.73
N ARG A 66 -4.14 -15.72 -2.65
CA ARG A 66 -4.64 -16.29 -1.40
C ARG A 66 -4.44 -17.80 -1.36
N GLU A 67 -3.98 -18.32 -0.22
CA GLU A 67 -3.76 -19.75 0.04
C GLU A 67 -4.08 -20.05 1.50
N ASP A 68 -4.87 -21.10 1.78
CA ASP A 68 -5.20 -21.57 3.14
C ASP A 68 -5.66 -20.48 4.14
N GLY A 69 -6.45 -19.51 3.66
CA GLY A 69 -6.95 -18.40 4.50
C GLY A 69 -5.95 -17.26 4.72
N ILE A 70 -4.77 -17.33 4.09
CA ILE A 70 -3.73 -16.30 4.13
C ILE A 70 -3.73 -15.55 2.81
N ILE A 71 -3.78 -14.22 2.88
CA ILE A 71 -3.52 -13.31 1.77
C ILE A 71 -2.03 -13.03 1.74
N HIS A 72 -1.43 -13.18 0.57
CA HIS A 72 -0.01 -12.90 0.39
C HIS A 72 0.20 -11.64 -0.44
N GLU A 73 1.21 -10.87 -0.04
CA GLU A 73 1.66 -9.65 -0.71
C GLU A 73 3.19 -9.68 -0.82
N VAL A 74 3.73 -9.53 -2.02
CA VAL A 74 5.16 -9.59 -2.29
C VAL A 74 5.73 -8.19 -2.35
N LYS A 75 6.82 -7.97 -1.60
CA LYS A 75 7.57 -6.72 -1.62
C LYS A 75 9.05 -7.00 -1.83
N LEU A 76 9.67 -6.33 -2.80
CA LEU A 76 11.07 -6.60 -3.14
C LEU A 76 12.04 -6.37 -1.96
N THR A 77 11.76 -5.39 -1.10
CA THR A 77 12.56 -5.05 0.08
C THR A 77 11.66 -4.64 1.25
N ASP A 78 12.20 -4.64 2.45
CA ASP A 78 11.56 -4.20 3.71
C ASP A 78 11.70 -2.68 3.97
N SER A 79 12.30 -1.91 3.05
CA SER A 79 12.58 -0.48 3.28
C SER A 79 11.35 0.39 3.59
N MET A 80 10.14 -0.12 3.32
CA MET A 80 8.84 0.50 3.60
C MET A 80 7.93 -0.42 4.43
N GLU A 81 8.52 -1.21 5.32
CA GLU A 81 7.83 -2.26 6.07
C GLU A 81 6.52 -1.79 6.72
N THR A 82 6.53 -0.64 7.41
CA THR A 82 5.31 -0.08 8.02
C THR A 82 4.22 0.16 6.99
N ALA A 83 4.55 0.74 5.83
CA ALA A 83 3.56 0.99 4.78
C ALA A 83 3.06 -0.31 4.15
N HIS A 84 3.91 -1.33 4.02
CA HIS A 84 3.51 -2.65 3.55
C HIS A 84 2.54 -3.33 4.52
N GLU A 85 2.84 -3.30 5.83
CA GLU A 85 1.96 -3.84 6.86
C GLU A 85 0.61 -3.14 6.86
N MET A 86 0.61 -1.80 6.81
CA MET A 86 -0.64 -1.03 6.82
C MET A 86 -1.47 -1.20 5.53
N GLN A 87 -0.82 -1.35 4.38
CA GLN A 87 -1.49 -1.71 3.13
C GLN A 87 -2.19 -3.08 3.26
N LEU A 88 -1.52 -4.09 3.79
CA LEU A 88 -2.09 -5.42 3.95
C LEU A 88 -3.17 -5.47 5.04
N LEU A 89 -3.02 -4.71 6.13
CA LEU A 89 -4.07 -4.52 7.14
C LEU A 89 -5.31 -3.87 6.51
N TYR A 90 -5.14 -2.91 5.61
CA TYR A 90 -6.26 -2.35 4.87
C TYR A 90 -6.97 -3.39 4.00
N TYR A 91 -6.26 -4.31 3.36
CA TYR A 91 -6.88 -5.39 2.59
C TYR A 91 -7.74 -6.29 3.46
N LEU A 92 -7.21 -6.70 4.62
CA LEU A 92 -7.95 -7.50 5.60
C LEU A 92 -9.18 -6.73 6.10
N TYR A 93 -9.02 -5.45 6.42
CA TYR A 93 -10.13 -4.59 6.86
C TYR A 93 -11.21 -4.46 5.78
N TYR A 94 -10.82 -4.21 4.53
CA TYR A 94 -11.74 -4.09 3.41
C TYR A 94 -12.56 -5.37 3.21
N LEU A 95 -11.90 -6.52 3.28
CA LEU A 95 -12.54 -7.83 3.16
C LEU A 95 -13.48 -8.12 4.33
N LYS A 96 -13.09 -7.77 5.56
CA LYS A 96 -13.94 -7.86 6.75
C LYS A 96 -15.21 -7.02 6.58
N GLN A 97 -15.10 -5.79 6.08
CA GLN A 97 -16.28 -4.94 5.81
C GLN A 97 -17.23 -5.52 4.74
N LYS A 98 -16.74 -6.45 3.91
CA LYS A 98 -17.55 -7.23 2.96
C LYS A 98 -18.08 -8.55 3.53
N GLY A 99 -17.86 -8.83 4.82
CA GLY A 99 -18.29 -10.05 5.50
C GLY A 99 -17.35 -11.24 5.30
N VAL A 100 -16.13 -11.03 4.80
CA VAL A 100 -15.10 -12.08 4.70
C VAL A 100 -14.20 -12.01 5.92
N GLU A 101 -14.39 -12.95 6.85
CA GLU A 101 -13.69 -12.98 8.14
C GLU A 101 -12.68 -14.15 8.22
N GLY A 102 -11.87 -14.15 9.28
CA GLY A 102 -10.92 -15.23 9.57
C GLY A 102 -9.68 -15.25 8.68
N LEU A 103 -9.43 -14.18 7.91
CA LEU A 103 -8.24 -14.06 7.08
C LEU A 103 -7.05 -13.53 7.86
N ARG A 104 -5.86 -13.99 7.47
CA ARG A 104 -4.57 -13.40 7.87
C ARG A 104 -3.84 -12.88 6.64
N GLY A 105 -2.87 -12.00 6.85
CA GLY A 105 -1.97 -11.51 5.81
C GLY A 105 -0.56 -12.06 6.00
N GLN A 106 0.18 -12.21 4.92
CA GLN A 106 1.61 -12.43 4.92
C GLN A 106 2.27 -11.51 3.89
N ILE A 107 3.35 -10.85 4.30
CA ILE A 107 4.22 -10.12 3.39
C ILE A 107 5.44 -10.99 3.10
N ASP A 108 5.71 -11.23 1.83
CA ASP A 108 6.84 -12.01 1.35
C ASP A 108 7.94 -11.06 0.82
N TYR A 109 9.12 -11.11 1.44
CA TYR A 109 10.30 -10.33 1.06
C TYR A 109 11.34 -11.22 0.37
N PRO A 110 11.19 -11.56 -0.93
CA PRO A 110 12.03 -12.55 -1.60
C PRO A 110 13.52 -12.22 -1.60
N LYS A 111 13.90 -10.93 -1.67
CA LYS A 111 15.31 -10.50 -1.64
C LYS A 111 15.97 -10.77 -0.28
N LEU A 112 15.18 -10.70 0.79
CA LEU A 112 15.63 -10.94 2.17
C LEU A 112 15.45 -12.41 2.59
N ARG A 113 14.62 -13.17 1.85
CA ARG A 113 14.16 -14.51 2.22
C ARG A 113 13.43 -14.51 3.57
N GLU A 114 12.66 -13.45 3.80
CA GLU A 114 11.91 -13.24 5.03
C GLU A 114 10.43 -13.12 4.72
N THR A 115 9.62 -13.47 5.70
CA THR A 115 8.16 -13.35 5.64
C THR A 115 7.64 -12.72 6.92
N LYS A 116 6.63 -11.86 6.81
CA LYS A 116 6.00 -11.21 7.96
C LYS A 116 4.50 -11.52 7.99
N LEU A 117 4.05 -12.15 9.08
CA LEU A 117 2.62 -12.36 9.32
C LEU A 117 1.97 -11.05 9.78
N VAL A 118 0.78 -10.78 9.26
CA VAL A 118 -0.03 -9.59 9.54
C VAL A 118 -1.42 -10.05 9.95
N GLU A 119 -1.84 -9.63 11.14
CA GLU A 119 -3.18 -9.93 11.67
C GLU A 119 -3.93 -8.62 11.94
N LEU A 120 -5.22 -8.61 11.58
CA LEU A 120 -6.11 -7.49 11.81
C LEU A 120 -6.74 -7.62 13.21
N THR A 121 -6.14 -6.95 14.19
CA THR A 121 -6.67 -6.86 15.56
C THR A 121 -7.61 -5.66 15.70
N PRO A 122 -8.48 -5.61 16.73
CA PRO A 122 -9.36 -4.45 16.97
C PRO A 122 -8.61 -3.11 17.05
N GLU A 123 -7.40 -3.11 17.63
CA GLU A 123 -6.56 -1.91 17.74
C GLU A 123 -6.06 -1.48 16.35
N LYS A 124 -5.64 -2.44 15.53
CA LYS A 124 -5.18 -2.16 14.15
C LYS A 124 -6.32 -1.73 13.25
N GLU A 125 -7.54 -2.24 13.47
CA GLU A 125 -8.75 -1.74 12.79
C GLU A 125 -8.97 -0.26 13.09
N GLN A 126 -8.86 0.15 14.36
CA GLN A 126 -8.99 1.56 14.74
C GLN A 126 -7.92 2.44 14.06
N VAL A 127 -6.68 1.96 13.97
CA VAL A 127 -5.61 2.68 13.25
C VAL A 127 -5.97 2.87 11.78
N ILE A 128 -6.50 1.84 11.12
CA ILE A 128 -6.96 1.93 9.72
C ILE A 128 -8.13 2.91 9.59
N GLU A 129 -9.11 2.87 10.48
CA GLU A 129 -10.26 3.77 10.44
C GLU A 129 -9.87 5.24 10.60
N LEU A 130 -8.98 5.54 11.54
CA LEU A 130 -8.41 6.88 11.73
C LEU A 130 -7.60 7.32 10.52
N ALA A 131 -6.78 6.44 9.95
CA ALA A 131 -6.04 6.72 8.72
C ALA A 131 -6.99 7.05 7.56
N LEU A 132 -8.08 6.29 7.37
CA LEU A 132 -9.05 6.54 6.30
C LEU A 132 -9.77 7.90 6.47
N VAL A 133 -10.02 8.35 7.70
CA VAL A 133 -10.55 9.70 7.97
C VAL A 133 -9.54 10.76 7.54
N GLU A 134 -8.28 10.61 7.95
CA GLU A 134 -7.24 11.59 7.65
C GLU A 134 -6.89 11.61 6.15
N MET A 135 -6.87 10.46 5.49
CA MET A 135 -6.71 10.36 4.04
C MET A 135 -7.80 11.15 3.31
N ARG A 136 -9.08 11.02 3.72
CA ARG A 136 -10.17 11.82 3.14
C ARG A 136 -9.92 13.32 3.29
N ARG A 137 -9.43 13.75 4.45
CA ARG A 137 -9.09 15.16 4.70
C ARG A 137 -7.97 15.64 3.78
N ILE A 138 -6.92 14.83 3.63
CA ILE A 138 -5.77 15.14 2.78
C ILE A 138 -6.21 15.26 1.32
N VAL A 139 -6.83 14.22 0.75
CA VAL A 139 -7.17 14.22 -0.69
C VAL A 139 -8.22 15.26 -1.07
N SER A 140 -9.00 15.75 -0.10
CA SER A 140 -9.98 16.83 -0.33
C SER A 140 -9.39 18.23 -0.12
N ALA A 141 -8.15 18.35 0.36
CA ALA A 141 -7.53 19.63 0.61
C ALA A 141 -7.15 20.32 -0.71
N ALA A 142 -7.38 21.63 -0.80
CA ALA A 142 -7.05 22.42 -1.99
C ALA A 142 -5.53 22.48 -2.29
N LYS A 143 -4.70 22.17 -1.31
CA LYS A 143 -3.24 22.13 -1.42
C LYS A 143 -2.69 20.92 -0.69
N ALA A 144 -1.58 20.40 -1.19
CA ALA A 144 -0.87 19.30 -0.56
C ALA A 144 -0.41 19.69 0.86
N PRO A 145 -0.43 18.75 1.83
CA PRO A 145 0.07 19.02 3.17
C PRO A 145 1.56 19.33 3.14
N GLU A 146 2.01 20.20 4.05
CA GLU A 146 3.44 20.40 4.25
C GLU A 146 4.06 19.22 4.98
N VAL A 147 5.26 18.83 4.52
CA VAL A 147 6.06 17.76 5.11
C VAL A 147 7.52 18.20 5.12
N GLU A 148 8.27 17.73 6.10
CA GLU A 148 9.72 17.94 6.15
C GLU A 148 10.46 16.94 5.24
N TRP A 149 11.72 17.24 4.93
CA TRP A 149 12.57 16.31 4.20
C TRP A 149 12.82 15.03 5.01
N MET A 150 12.33 13.90 4.50
CA MET A 150 12.50 12.58 5.11
C MET A 150 13.63 11.79 4.44
N LYS A 151 14.16 10.76 5.10
CA LYS A 151 15.18 9.87 4.51
C LYS A 151 14.72 9.27 3.17
N ILE A 152 13.44 8.94 3.04
CA ILE A 152 12.88 8.40 1.80
C ILE A 152 12.89 9.40 0.63
N CYS A 153 12.87 10.71 0.92
CA CYS A 153 12.88 11.74 -0.13
C CYS A 153 14.10 11.62 -1.05
N ARG A 154 15.24 11.10 -0.55
CA ARG A 154 16.45 10.83 -1.35
C ARG A 154 16.24 9.90 -2.55
N SER A 155 15.23 9.03 -2.50
CA SER A 155 14.92 8.05 -3.55
C SER A 155 13.44 8.07 -3.95
N CYS A 156 12.72 9.13 -3.56
CA CYS A 156 11.32 9.30 -3.87
C CYS A 156 11.17 9.82 -5.30
N SER A 157 10.25 9.24 -6.07
CA SER A 157 9.95 9.70 -7.43
C SER A 157 9.40 11.13 -7.48
N TYR A 158 8.88 11.67 -6.38
CA TYR A 158 8.34 13.02 -6.28
C TYR A 158 9.37 14.03 -5.76
N ALA A 159 10.64 13.63 -5.54
CA ALA A 159 11.62 14.48 -4.88
C ALA A 159 11.83 15.81 -5.62
N GLU A 160 12.03 15.75 -6.95
CA GLU A 160 12.18 16.93 -7.79
C GLU A 160 10.93 17.83 -7.75
N LEU A 161 9.73 17.24 -7.84
CA LEU A 161 8.49 18.02 -7.72
C LEU A 161 8.32 18.69 -6.35
N CYS A 162 8.80 18.06 -5.28
CA CYS A 162 8.64 18.58 -3.92
C CYS A 162 9.72 19.60 -3.53
N TRP A 163 10.92 19.51 -4.11
CA TRP A 163 12.13 20.17 -3.60
C TRP A 163 13.07 20.74 -4.68
N GLY A 164 12.76 20.54 -5.96
CA GLY A 164 13.47 21.16 -7.08
C GLY A 164 13.16 22.64 -7.24
#